data_AF-A0A8J7Y5I9-F1
#
_entry.id   AF-A0A8J7Y5I9-F1
#
_cell.length_a   1.000
_cell.length_b   1.000
_cell.length_c   1.000
_cell.angle_alpha   90.00
_cell.angle_beta   90.00
_cell.angle_gamma   90.00
#
_symmetry.space_group_name_H-M   'P 1'
#
loop_
_entity.id
_entity.type
_entity.pdbx_description
1 polymer ?
#
loop_
_entity_poly.entity_id
_entity_poly.type
_entity_poly.pdbx_seq_one_letter_code
_entity_poly.pdbx_strand_id
1 'polypeptide(L)'
;MFTRVSIPTPFQVGAVNAYVAGRTVVDPGPDSEEAWSRLLEALEARELAPGDVTQVLVTHPHPDHFGLAARFRSEGARVVATPEAAEIMDDFGARLRYEQAYFADFFERCGISRETAEAVTQLPEAFLAYAQSVATDRTVESDDTVTVDDEPLTVDEVTGHAVGECIFSYDTDGRREAIVGDNVLGDITPNPFLQPPTDRGGQRPRVLPAFNDSLRWLREQGHDRFLTGHREPVESPAERIDVILEEHDQRSEEVADIVSEGATTPADVMTALFGDLPATEYFSGMSEAVGHLDVLEADGRVKKRASGGVFVYELQ
;
A
#
# COMPACT_ATOMS: atom_id res chain seq x y z
N MET A 1 12.14 -10.82 17.95
CA MET A 1 12.60 -11.65 16.82
C MET A 1 13.29 -10.81 15.74
N PHE A 2 12.56 -9.91 15.07
CA PHE A 2 13.09 -9.13 13.95
C PHE A 2 13.93 -7.93 14.38
N THR A 3 14.90 -7.57 13.55
CA THR A 3 15.58 -6.28 13.63
C THR A 3 15.21 -5.42 12.44
N ARG A 4 14.80 -4.17 12.71
CA ARG A 4 14.53 -3.15 11.70
C ARG A 4 15.84 -2.67 11.06
N VAL A 5 15.86 -2.64 9.73
CA VAL A 5 16.88 -1.99 8.92
C VAL A 5 16.19 -0.86 8.16
N SER A 6 16.56 0.38 8.45
CA SER A 6 16.05 1.54 7.71
C SER A 6 16.79 1.65 6.38
N ILE A 7 16.05 1.53 5.29
CA ILE A 7 16.52 1.49 3.92
C ILE A 7 16.13 2.80 3.22
N PRO A 8 17.09 3.55 2.67
CA PRO A 8 16.79 4.78 1.94
C PRO A 8 15.99 4.47 0.67
N THR A 9 15.04 5.34 0.35
CA THR A 9 14.24 5.24 -0.88
C THR A 9 14.28 6.58 -1.64
N PRO A 10 14.02 6.56 -2.95
CA PRO A 10 13.82 7.78 -3.74
C PRO A 10 12.41 8.39 -3.55
N PHE A 11 11.53 7.76 -2.76
CA PHE A 11 10.12 8.10 -2.67
C PHE A 11 9.85 9.15 -1.59
N GLN A 12 8.76 9.93 -1.77
CA GLN A 12 8.43 11.05 -0.87
C GLN A 12 8.11 10.61 0.57
N VAL A 13 7.63 9.37 0.76
CA VAL A 13 7.30 8.81 2.08
C VAL A 13 8.55 8.68 2.99
N GLY A 14 9.74 8.60 2.38
CA GLY A 14 11.02 8.49 3.04
C GLY A 14 11.54 7.05 3.09
N ALA A 15 12.41 6.76 4.05
CA ALA A 15 13.01 5.44 4.20
C ALA A 15 11.95 4.36 4.48
N VAL A 16 12.14 3.18 3.88
CA VAL A 16 11.35 1.96 4.14
C VAL A 16 12.07 1.11 5.18
N ASN A 17 11.30 0.33 5.94
CA ASN A 17 11.79 -0.55 6.98
C ASN A 17 11.81 -1.98 6.46
N ALA A 18 13.00 -2.49 6.16
CA ALA A 18 13.20 -3.92 6.01
C ALA A 18 13.32 -4.59 7.38
N TYR A 19 12.87 -5.83 7.52
CA TYR A 19 13.00 -6.59 8.76
C TYR A 19 13.82 -7.85 8.54
N VAL A 20 14.84 -8.06 9.37
CA VAL A 20 15.74 -9.22 9.28
C VAL A 20 15.64 -10.07 10.55
N ALA A 21 15.38 -11.36 10.38
CA ALA A 21 15.44 -12.39 11.43
C ALA A 21 16.04 -13.67 10.85
N GLY A 22 17.12 -14.15 11.48
CA GLY A 22 17.94 -15.24 10.98
C GLY A 22 18.23 -15.13 9.49
N ARG A 23 17.76 -16.11 8.71
CA ARG A 23 17.96 -16.20 7.25
C ARG A 23 16.76 -15.70 6.43
N THR A 24 15.97 -14.80 7.01
CA THR A 24 14.75 -14.21 6.41
C THR A 24 14.86 -12.69 6.35
N VAL A 25 14.45 -12.14 5.20
CA VAL A 25 14.23 -10.70 5.02
C VAL A 25 12.75 -10.48 4.72
N VAL A 26 12.12 -9.51 5.39
CA VAL A 26 10.78 -9.01 5.03
C VAL A 26 10.94 -7.63 4.42
N ASP A 27 10.30 -7.40 3.27
CA ASP A 27 10.31 -6.15 2.50
C ASP A 27 11.73 -5.60 2.25
N PRO A 28 12.51 -6.20 1.32
CA PRO A 28 13.93 -5.90 1.17
C PRO A 28 14.26 -4.49 0.67
N GLY A 29 13.29 -3.63 0.34
CA GLY A 29 13.61 -2.29 -0.14
C GLY A 29 13.53 -2.14 -1.67
N PRO A 30 13.68 -0.91 -2.18
CA PRO A 30 13.76 -0.64 -3.61
C PRO A 30 15.05 -1.16 -4.23
N ASP A 31 14.99 -1.59 -5.48
CA ASP A 31 16.14 -1.99 -6.29
C ASP A 31 17.05 -0.80 -6.60
N SER A 32 17.92 -0.49 -5.64
CA SER A 32 18.95 0.54 -5.76
C SER A 32 20.23 0.06 -5.09
N GLU A 33 21.38 0.55 -5.58
CA GLU A 33 22.67 0.21 -4.99
C GLU A 33 22.80 0.69 -3.55
N GLU A 34 22.18 1.82 -3.20
CA GLU A 34 22.18 2.33 -1.83
C GLU A 34 21.39 1.41 -0.90
N ALA A 35 20.16 1.03 -1.28
CA ALA A 35 19.35 0.09 -0.51
C ALA A 35 20.03 -1.27 -0.36
N TRP A 36 20.60 -1.79 -1.46
CA TRP A 36 21.35 -3.05 -1.45
C TRP A 36 22.53 -3.00 -0.49
N SER A 37 23.36 -1.95 -0.55
CA SER A 37 24.49 -1.77 0.37
C SER A 37 24.06 -1.75 1.83
N ARG A 38 22.95 -1.07 2.16
CA ARG A 38 22.43 -0.99 3.53
C ARG A 38 21.93 -2.33 4.06
N LEU A 39 21.29 -3.14 3.21
CA LEU A 39 20.94 -4.51 3.56
C LEU A 39 22.18 -5.40 3.74
N LEU A 40 23.17 -5.30 2.86
CA LEU A 40 24.41 -6.06 2.99
C LEU A 40 25.14 -5.76 4.30
N GLU A 41 25.24 -4.50 4.70
CA GLU A 41 25.80 -4.11 6.01
C GLU A 41 25.02 -4.75 7.17
N ALA A 42 23.69 -4.80 7.07
CA ALA A 42 22.86 -5.44 8.08
C ALA A 42 23.04 -6.97 8.12
N LEU A 43 23.21 -7.63 6.96
CA LEU A 43 23.50 -9.06 6.89
C LEU A 43 24.91 -9.38 7.41
N GLU A 44 25.92 -8.58 7.05
CA GLU A 44 27.30 -8.75 7.51
C GLU A 44 27.41 -8.61 9.03
N ALA A 45 26.68 -7.66 9.63
CA ALA A 45 26.60 -7.52 11.09
C ALA A 45 26.00 -8.76 11.80
N ARG A 46 25.38 -9.67 11.04
CA ARG A 46 24.84 -10.97 11.48
C ARG A 46 25.69 -12.16 11.00
N GLU A 47 26.86 -11.91 10.44
CA GLU A 47 27.74 -12.92 9.85
C GLU A 47 27.07 -13.70 8.69
N LEU A 48 26.17 -13.05 7.95
CA LEU A 48 25.46 -13.61 6.81
C LEU A 48 25.92 -12.96 5.50
N ALA A 49 26.08 -13.77 4.46
CA ALA A 49 26.15 -13.29 3.09
C ALA A 49 24.74 -13.16 2.48
N PRO A 50 24.53 -12.40 1.38
CA PRO A 50 23.24 -12.37 0.70
C PRO A 50 22.75 -13.76 0.26
N GLY A 51 23.64 -14.64 -0.20
CA GLY A 51 23.30 -16.05 -0.50
C GLY A 51 22.98 -16.91 0.71
N ASP A 52 23.14 -16.39 1.94
CA ASP A 52 22.63 -17.07 3.12
C ASP A 52 21.14 -16.82 3.36
N VAL A 53 20.55 -15.78 2.78
CA VAL A 53 19.11 -15.53 2.87
C VAL A 53 18.37 -16.64 2.15
N THR A 54 17.46 -17.32 2.86
CA THR A 54 16.71 -18.48 2.33
C THR A 54 15.29 -18.13 1.91
N GLN A 55 14.76 -17.02 2.41
CA GLN A 55 13.45 -16.52 2.04
C GLN A 55 13.35 -15.00 2.16
N VAL A 56 12.57 -14.43 1.24
CA VAL A 56 12.12 -13.05 1.25
C VAL A 56 10.61 -13.06 1.37
N LEU A 57 10.08 -12.46 2.43
CA LEU A 57 8.64 -12.26 2.62
C LEU A 57 8.29 -10.86 2.12
N VAL A 58 7.24 -10.74 1.34
CA VAL A 58 6.78 -9.45 0.79
C VAL A 58 5.39 -9.18 1.35
N THR A 59 5.23 -8.05 2.03
CA THR A 59 3.93 -7.61 2.56
C THR A 59 3.00 -7.22 1.42
N HIS A 60 3.50 -6.44 0.45
CA HIS A 60 2.74 -5.99 -0.71
C HIS A 60 3.65 -5.55 -1.87
N PRO A 61 3.13 -5.40 -3.10
CA PRO A 61 3.95 -5.26 -4.30
C PRO A 61 4.22 -3.79 -4.68
N HIS A 62 4.51 -2.91 -3.71
CA HIS A 62 5.07 -1.59 -4.01
C HIS A 62 6.60 -1.65 -4.17
N PRO A 63 7.20 -0.87 -5.09
CA PRO A 63 8.63 -0.99 -5.44
C PRO A 63 9.60 -0.90 -4.28
N ASP A 64 9.33 -0.07 -3.28
CA ASP A 64 10.09 0.03 -2.04
C ASP A 64 9.97 -1.17 -1.12
N HIS A 65 8.99 -2.04 -1.29
CA HIS A 65 8.85 -3.24 -0.47
C HIS A 65 9.48 -4.45 -1.17
N PHE A 66 9.15 -4.70 -2.44
CA PHE A 66 9.59 -5.92 -3.13
C PHE A 66 10.81 -5.74 -4.04
N GLY A 67 11.26 -4.51 -4.30
CA GLY A 67 12.19 -4.21 -5.41
C GLY A 67 13.46 -5.07 -5.42
N LEU A 68 14.07 -5.29 -4.26
CA LEU A 68 15.28 -6.12 -4.12
C LEU A 68 15.03 -7.64 -4.04
N ALA A 69 13.77 -8.10 -4.07
CA ALA A 69 13.45 -9.52 -4.02
C ALA A 69 14.05 -10.31 -5.19
N ALA A 70 14.12 -9.71 -6.39
CA ALA A 70 14.76 -10.32 -7.56
C ALA A 70 16.24 -10.65 -7.33
N ARG A 71 16.98 -9.74 -6.66
CA ARG A 71 18.40 -9.95 -6.34
C ARG A 71 18.59 -11.11 -5.37
N PHE A 72 17.83 -11.13 -4.28
CA PHE A 72 17.88 -12.25 -3.32
C PHE A 72 17.46 -13.58 -3.95
N ARG A 73 16.44 -13.57 -4.81
CA ARG A 73 16.01 -14.77 -5.53
C ARG A 73 17.12 -15.31 -6.43
N SER A 74 17.89 -14.43 -7.09
CA SER A 74 19.03 -14.83 -7.91
C SER A 74 20.17 -15.47 -7.10
N GLU A 75 20.27 -15.14 -5.81
CA GLU A 75 21.19 -15.73 -4.84
C GLU A 75 20.65 -17.03 -4.20
N GLY A 76 19.41 -17.43 -4.54
CA GLY A 76 18.80 -18.69 -4.10
C GLY A 76 17.73 -18.58 -3.01
N ALA A 77 17.36 -17.36 -2.59
CA ALA A 77 16.24 -17.16 -1.67
C ALA A 77 14.90 -17.47 -2.35
N ARG A 78 13.92 -17.99 -1.58
CA ARG A 78 12.53 -18.12 -2.04
C ARG A 78 11.77 -16.82 -1.82
N VAL A 79 11.04 -16.35 -2.82
CA VAL A 79 10.13 -15.21 -2.67
C VAL A 79 8.74 -15.72 -2.23
N VAL A 80 8.20 -15.12 -1.17
CA VAL A 80 6.89 -15.45 -0.60
C VAL A 80 6.02 -14.20 -0.57
N ALA A 81 4.83 -14.29 -1.15
CA ALA A 81 3.86 -13.19 -1.24
C ALA A 81 2.43 -13.76 -1.34
N THR A 82 1.41 -12.91 -1.26
CA THR A 82 0.03 -13.31 -1.58
C THR A 82 -0.14 -13.62 -3.08
N PRO A 83 -1.19 -14.36 -3.49
CA PRO A 83 -1.47 -14.59 -4.91
C PRO A 83 -1.59 -13.29 -5.72
N GLU A 84 -2.30 -12.29 -5.20
CA GLU A 84 -2.53 -11.03 -5.88
C GLU A 84 -1.25 -10.19 -5.98
N ALA A 85 -0.42 -10.19 -4.93
CA ALA A 85 0.90 -9.56 -4.99
C ALA A 85 1.81 -10.29 -5.99
N ALA A 86 1.76 -11.62 -6.03
CA ALA A 86 2.53 -12.43 -6.95
C ALA A 86 2.20 -12.13 -8.43
N GLU A 87 0.93 -11.94 -8.76
CA GLU A 87 0.52 -11.55 -10.12
C GLU A 87 1.11 -10.19 -10.53
N ILE A 88 1.15 -9.23 -9.61
CA ILE A 88 1.73 -7.90 -9.86
C ILE A 88 3.25 -7.99 -10.01
N MET A 89 3.92 -8.75 -9.14
CA MET A 89 5.38 -8.89 -9.14
C MET A 89 5.91 -9.65 -10.36
N ASP A 90 5.14 -10.61 -10.91
CA ASP A 90 5.56 -11.42 -12.05
C ASP A 90 5.72 -10.59 -13.34
N ASP A 91 4.85 -9.61 -13.57
CA ASP A 91 4.97 -8.63 -14.66
C ASP A 91 4.59 -7.22 -14.21
N PHE A 92 5.44 -6.65 -13.34
CA PHE A 92 5.26 -5.31 -12.79
C PHE A 92 5.12 -4.23 -13.88
N GLY A 93 5.87 -4.37 -14.97
CA GLY A 93 5.77 -3.46 -16.12
C GLY A 93 4.41 -3.54 -16.83
N ALA A 94 3.84 -4.73 -17.02
CA ALA A 94 2.50 -4.88 -17.59
C ALA A 94 1.41 -4.38 -16.65
N ARG A 95 1.56 -4.60 -15.34
CA ARG A 95 0.66 -4.06 -14.33
C ARG A 95 0.63 -2.53 -14.40
N LEU A 96 1.79 -1.88 -14.40
CA LEU A 96 1.88 -0.42 -14.49
C LEU A 96 1.22 0.12 -15.77
N ARG A 97 1.49 -0.49 -16.94
CA ARG A 97 0.84 -0.06 -18.20
C ARG A 97 -0.69 -0.19 -18.15
N TYR A 98 -1.20 -1.21 -17.46
CA TYR A 98 -2.63 -1.37 -17.26
C TYR A 98 -3.22 -0.26 -16.38
N GLU A 99 -2.57 0.03 -15.24
CA GLU A 99 -2.96 1.12 -14.34
C GLU A 99 -2.94 2.47 -15.05
N GLN A 100 -1.88 2.76 -15.79
CA GLN A 100 -1.74 3.99 -16.59
C GLN A 100 -2.91 4.18 -17.55
N ALA A 101 -3.22 3.16 -18.34
CA ALA A 101 -4.32 3.23 -19.31
C ALA A 101 -5.68 3.38 -18.61
N TYR A 102 -5.91 2.64 -17.53
CA TYR A 102 -7.15 2.70 -16.78
C TYR A 102 -7.36 4.07 -16.12
N PHE A 103 -6.34 4.59 -15.44
CA PHE A 103 -6.46 5.83 -14.68
C PHE A 103 -6.45 7.07 -15.56
N ALA A 104 -5.84 7.05 -16.75
CA ALA A 104 -5.98 8.16 -17.69
C ALA A 104 -7.46 8.39 -18.06
N ASP A 105 -8.18 7.31 -18.40
CA ASP A 105 -9.62 7.37 -18.72
C ASP A 105 -10.46 7.66 -17.46
N PHE A 106 -10.10 7.10 -16.31
CA PHE A 106 -10.84 7.30 -15.06
C PHE A 106 -10.72 8.75 -14.55
N PHE A 107 -9.53 9.35 -14.60
CA PHE A 107 -9.28 10.72 -14.13
C PHE A 107 -9.95 11.75 -15.06
N GLU A 108 -9.99 11.48 -16.37
CA GLU A 108 -10.79 12.30 -17.29
C GLU A 108 -12.27 12.31 -16.88
N ARG A 109 -12.83 11.15 -16.54
CA ARG A 109 -14.20 11.05 -16.00
C ARG A 109 -14.34 11.65 -14.60
N CYS A 110 -13.26 11.85 -13.87
CA CYS A 110 -13.28 12.56 -12.59
C CYS A 110 -13.30 14.09 -12.73
N GLY A 111 -13.23 14.62 -13.96
CA GLY A 111 -13.28 16.06 -14.23
C GLY A 111 -11.92 16.70 -14.54
N ILE A 112 -10.86 15.89 -14.67
CA ILE A 112 -9.51 16.36 -15.04
C ILE A 112 -9.38 16.40 -16.57
N SER A 113 -8.55 17.31 -17.11
CA SER A 113 -8.25 17.31 -18.55
C SER A 113 -7.51 16.04 -18.99
N ARG A 114 -7.73 15.59 -20.23
CA ARG A 114 -7.03 14.41 -20.78
C ARG A 114 -5.51 14.53 -20.70
N GLU A 115 -4.97 15.69 -21.04
CA GLU A 115 -3.54 15.98 -21.02
C GLU A 115 -2.96 15.83 -19.60
N THR A 116 -3.65 16.41 -18.59
CA THR A 116 -3.24 16.30 -17.19
C THR A 116 -3.34 14.86 -16.69
N ALA A 117 -4.42 14.15 -17.02
CA ALA A 117 -4.62 12.75 -16.64
C ALA A 117 -3.50 11.85 -17.18
N GLU A 118 -3.13 12.00 -18.47
CA GLU A 118 -2.03 11.27 -19.09
C GLU A 118 -0.68 11.62 -18.47
N ALA A 119 -0.42 12.90 -18.18
CA ALA A 119 0.83 13.32 -17.56
C ALA A 119 1.02 12.74 -16.15
N VAL A 120 -0.01 12.86 -15.29
CA VAL A 120 0.02 12.37 -13.91
C VAL A 120 0.20 10.85 -13.86
N THR A 121 -0.55 10.13 -14.69
CA THR A 121 -0.51 8.65 -14.68
C THR A 121 0.80 8.09 -15.23
N GLN A 122 1.55 8.83 -16.04
CA GLN A 122 2.86 8.39 -16.55
C GLN A 122 4.01 8.56 -15.55
N LEU A 123 3.88 9.42 -14.53
CA LEU A 123 4.95 9.69 -13.55
C LEU A 123 5.54 8.43 -12.89
N PRO A 124 4.75 7.40 -12.51
CA PRO A 124 5.26 6.17 -11.91
C PRO A 124 6.13 5.31 -12.86
N GLU A 125 6.29 5.63 -14.14
CA GLU A 125 7.20 4.91 -15.04
C GLU A 125 8.65 4.91 -14.54
N ALA A 126 9.06 5.97 -13.85
CA ALA A 126 10.37 6.04 -13.19
C ALA A 126 10.55 4.98 -12.10
N PHE A 127 9.46 4.43 -11.55
CA PHE A 127 9.52 3.45 -10.46
C PHE A 127 9.92 2.05 -10.95
N LEU A 128 9.78 1.76 -12.25
CA LEU A 128 10.27 0.51 -12.86
C LEU A 128 11.78 0.32 -12.67
N ALA A 129 12.54 1.41 -12.52
CA ALA A 129 13.97 1.35 -12.25
C ALA A 129 14.30 0.84 -10.83
N TYR A 130 13.33 0.84 -9.92
CA TYR A 130 13.48 0.45 -8.53
C TYR A 130 12.79 -0.88 -8.19
N ALA A 131 12.25 -1.59 -9.19
CA ALA A 131 11.71 -2.91 -8.97
C ALA A 131 11.77 -3.76 -10.24
N GLN A 132 12.60 -4.80 -10.20
CA GLN A 132 12.62 -5.81 -11.24
C GLN A 132 11.48 -6.82 -11.03
N SER A 133 10.78 -7.17 -12.11
CA SER A 133 9.80 -8.27 -12.07
C SER A 133 10.45 -9.55 -11.54
N VAL A 134 9.73 -10.25 -10.67
CA VAL A 134 10.22 -11.44 -9.97
C VAL A 134 9.09 -12.44 -9.76
N ALA A 135 9.35 -13.70 -10.10
CA ALA A 135 8.41 -14.78 -9.82
C ALA A 135 8.33 -15.06 -8.31
N THR A 136 7.13 -15.31 -7.82
CA THR A 136 6.89 -15.77 -6.45
C THR A 136 7.05 -17.29 -6.38
N ASP A 137 7.89 -17.78 -5.47
CA ASP A 137 8.19 -19.22 -5.34
C ASP A 137 7.18 -19.95 -4.43
N ARG A 138 6.52 -19.22 -3.53
CA ARG A 138 5.43 -19.72 -2.68
C ARG A 138 4.40 -18.61 -2.48
N THR A 139 3.14 -18.90 -2.76
CA THR A 139 2.03 -18.03 -2.35
C THR A 139 1.57 -18.37 -0.94
N VAL A 140 1.04 -17.38 -0.22
CA VAL A 140 0.41 -17.53 1.09
C VAL A 140 -0.92 -16.77 1.15
N GLU A 141 -1.89 -17.30 1.87
CA GLU A 141 -3.22 -16.69 2.08
C GLU A 141 -3.48 -16.52 3.58
N SER A 142 -4.59 -15.88 3.93
CA SER A 142 -5.02 -15.76 5.34
C SER A 142 -5.06 -17.14 6.04
N ASP A 143 -4.70 -17.18 7.32
CA ASP A 143 -4.52 -18.39 8.14
C ASP A 143 -3.33 -19.29 7.77
N ASP A 144 -2.60 -19.02 6.68
CA ASP A 144 -1.34 -19.72 6.43
C ASP A 144 -0.28 -19.39 7.49
N THR A 145 0.73 -20.25 7.57
CA THR A 145 1.90 -20.03 8.40
C THR A 145 3.19 -20.03 7.58
N VAL A 146 4.06 -19.07 7.87
CA VAL A 146 5.45 -19.04 7.43
C VAL A 146 6.36 -19.21 8.64
N THR A 147 7.46 -19.96 8.52
CA THR A 147 8.38 -20.18 9.65
C THR A 147 9.61 -19.29 9.50
N VAL A 148 9.98 -18.59 10.58
CA VAL A 148 11.20 -17.78 10.68
C VAL A 148 11.91 -18.16 11.98
N ASP A 149 13.15 -18.67 11.88
CA ASP A 149 13.94 -19.15 13.03
C ASP A 149 13.16 -20.11 13.95
N ASP A 150 12.53 -21.13 13.36
CA ASP A 150 11.69 -22.13 14.03
C ASP A 150 10.40 -21.59 14.69
N GLU A 151 10.13 -20.29 14.57
CA GLU A 151 8.92 -19.66 15.08
C GLU A 151 7.89 -19.45 13.96
N PRO A 152 6.60 -19.77 14.20
CA PRO A 152 5.54 -19.57 13.22
C PRO A 152 5.08 -18.11 13.18
N LEU A 153 4.97 -17.57 11.97
CA LEU A 153 4.29 -16.32 11.65
C LEU A 153 2.95 -16.66 10.99
N THR A 154 1.86 -16.16 11.55
CA THR A 154 0.53 -16.24 10.93
C THR A 154 0.40 -15.16 9.88
N VAL A 155 -0.12 -15.52 8.71
CA VAL A 155 -0.42 -14.59 7.62
C VAL A 155 -1.89 -14.19 7.72
N ASP A 156 -2.15 -12.90 7.65
CA ASP A 156 -3.49 -12.35 7.49
C ASP A 156 -3.49 -11.37 6.32
N GLU A 157 -4.46 -11.48 5.41
CA GLU A 157 -4.63 -10.50 4.34
C GLU A 157 -5.38 -9.26 4.87
N VAL A 158 -4.92 -8.10 4.42
CA VAL A 158 -5.53 -6.81 4.73
C VAL A 158 -5.81 -6.07 3.43
N THR A 159 -6.75 -5.14 3.48
CA THR A 159 -7.15 -4.39 2.27
C THR A 159 -6.98 -2.90 2.49
N GLY A 160 -6.79 -2.15 1.41
CA GLY A 160 -6.74 -0.69 1.45
C GLY A 160 -5.51 -0.13 0.75
N HIS A 161 -4.33 -0.26 1.35
CA HIS A 161 -3.13 0.40 0.84
C HIS A 161 -2.69 -0.17 -0.52
N ALA A 162 -2.62 -1.49 -0.65
CA ALA A 162 -2.19 -2.15 -1.88
C ALA A 162 -3.01 -3.42 -2.17
N VAL A 163 -3.03 -3.81 -3.44
CA VAL A 163 -3.62 -5.10 -3.87
C VAL A 163 -2.69 -6.23 -3.41
N GLY A 164 -3.26 -7.23 -2.71
CA GLY A 164 -2.51 -8.35 -2.16
C GLY A 164 -1.69 -8.03 -0.91
N GLU A 165 -2.02 -6.96 -0.19
CA GLU A 165 -1.34 -6.64 1.06
C GLU A 165 -1.62 -7.71 2.13
N CYS A 166 -0.58 -8.12 2.83
CA CYS A 166 -0.68 -9.03 3.97
C CYS A 166 0.18 -8.56 5.14
N ILE A 167 -0.18 -9.05 6.33
CA ILE A 167 0.57 -8.83 7.56
C ILE A 167 1.09 -10.17 8.11
N PHE A 168 2.17 -10.10 8.88
CA PHE A 168 2.79 -11.27 9.51
C PHE A 168 2.77 -11.14 11.03
N SER A 169 1.91 -11.90 11.69
CA SER A 169 1.71 -11.90 13.14
C SER A 169 2.53 -12.98 13.84
N TYR A 170 3.15 -12.67 14.98
CA TYR A 170 3.93 -13.63 15.78
C TYR A 170 3.94 -13.25 17.26
N ASP A 171 4.19 -14.25 18.13
CA ASP A 171 4.34 -14.02 19.56
C ASP A 171 5.82 -13.92 19.94
N THR A 172 6.19 -12.93 20.75
CA THR A 172 7.57 -12.74 21.25
C THR A 172 7.54 -12.16 22.65
N ASP A 173 8.26 -12.76 23.60
CA ASP A 173 8.34 -12.31 24.99
C ASP A 173 6.97 -12.06 25.68
N GLY A 174 5.95 -12.85 25.29
CA GLY A 174 4.59 -12.73 25.82
C GLY A 174 3.77 -11.57 25.24
N ARG A 175 4.24 -10.93 24.15
CA ARG A 175 3.53 -9.94 23.34
C ARG A 175 3.16 -10.53 21.98
N ARG A 176 1.99 -10.17 21.45
CA ARG A 176 1.59 -10.44 20.07
C ARG A 176 2.01 -9.26 19.19
N GLU A 177 2.99 -9.45 18.32
CA GLU A 177 3.48 -8.42 17.40
C GLU A 177 3.07 -8.73 15.96
N ALA A 178 3.05 -7.73 15.08
CA ALA A 178 2.88 -7.96 13.64
C ALA A 178 3.75 -7.03 12.79
N ILE A 179 4.29 -7.55 11.70
CA ILE A 179 4.79 -6.74 10.59
C ILE A 179 3.59 -6.39 9.71
N VAL A 180 3.25 -5.11 9.61
CA VAL A 180 1.98 -4.67 9.02
C VAL A 180 2.11 -4.00 7.66
N GLY A 181 3.33 -3.95 7.10
CA GLY A 181 3.60 -3.19 5.89
C GLY A 181 3.12 -1.76 6.05
N ASP A 182 2.35 -1.30 5.08
CA ASP A 182 1.89 0.09 4.99
C ASP A 182 0.42 0.25 5.37
N ASN A 183 -0.22 -0.80 5.91
CA ASN A 183 -1.60 -0.73 6.36
C ASN A 183 -1.77 0.21 7.57
N VAL A 184 -0.78 0.24 8.47
CA VAL A 184 -0.73 1.17 9.61
C VAL A 184 0.67 1.73 9.75
N LEU A 185 0.82 3.06 9.75
CA LEU A 185 2.10 3.75 9.91
C LEU A 185 2.10 4.63 11.17
N GLY A 186 3.28 4.88 11.73
CA GLY A 186 3.44 5.47 13.07
C GLY A 186 2.94 6.90 13.23
N ASP A 187 3.35 7.81 12.35
CA ASP A 187 3.12 9.26 12.45
C ASP A 187 2.42 9.86 11.22
N ILE A 188 2.08 9.03 10.24
CA ILE A 188 1.36 9.41 9.03
C ILE A 188 0.25 8.42 8.73
N THR A 189 -0.80 8.88 8.07
CA THR A 189 -1.91 8.03 7.63
C THR A 189 -1.63 7.55 6.21
N PRO A 190 -1.59 6.23 5.97
CA PRO A 190 -1.37 5.69 4.63
C PRO A 190 -2.47 6.16 3.68
N ASN A 191 -2.09 6.62 2.49
CA ASN A 191 -3.09 6.94 1.47
C ASN A 191 -3.67 5.64 0.89
N PRO A 192 -5.00 5.42 0.94
CA PRO A 192 -5.65 4.29 0.30
C PRO A 192 -5.73 4.54 -1.21
N PHE A 193 -4.64 4.26 -1.93
CA PHE A 193 -4.55 4.54 -3.35
C PHE A 193 -5.67 3.89 -4.15
N LEU A 194 -6.19 4.62 -5.15
CA LEU A 194 -7.14 4.02 -6.09
C LEU A 194 -6.50 2.83 -6.79
N GLN A 195 -7.29 1.75 -6.89
CA GLN A 195 -6.89 0.51 -7.54
C GLN A 195 -7.80 0.27 -8.75
N PRO A 196 -7.25 -0.19 -9.90
CA PRO A 196 -8.09 -0.59 -11.01
C PRO A 196 -8.81 -1.91 -10.66
N PRO A 197 -9.84 -2.30 -11.41
CA PRO A 197 -10.42 -3.64 -11.32
C PRO A 197 -9.35 -4.72 -11.53
N THR A 198 -9.40 -5.82 -10.78
CA THR A 198 -8.53 -6.99 -11.03
C THR A 198 -8.78 -7.56 -12.44
N ASP A 199 -10.06 -7.73 -12.80
CA ASP A 199 -10.47 -8.17 -14.13
C ASP A 199 -10.73 -6.99 -15.07
N ARG A 200 -10.19 -7.05 -16.29
CA ARG A 200 -10.45 -6.02 -17.32
C ARG A 200 -11.94 -5.90 -17.61
N GLY A 201 -12.48 -4.69 -17.40
CA GLY A 201 -13.90 -4.39 -17.58
C GLY A 201 -14.76 -4.60 -16.32
N GLY A 202 -14.15 -5.03 -15.21
CA GLY A 202 -14.78 -5.09 -13.90
C GLY A 202 -15.09 -3.71 -13.30
N GLN A 203 -15.73 -3.72 -12.13
CA GLN A 203 -15.98 -2.50 -11.37
C GLN A 203 -14.73 -2.13 -10.56
N ARG A 204 -14.48 -0.82 -10.42
CA ARG A 204 -13.41 -0.32 -9.55
C ARG A 204 -13.73 -0.70 -8.10
N PRO A 205 -12.79 -1.28 -7.33
CA PRO A 205 -12.97 -1.48 -5.90
C PRO A 205 -13.14 -0.13 -5.17
N ARG A 206 -14.01 -0.08 -4.17
CA ARG A 206 -14.14 1.05 -3.23
C ARG A 206 -13.09 0.90 -2.12
N VAL A 207 -11.91 1.48 -2.36
CA VAL A 207 -10.71 1.19 -1.56
C VAL A 207 -10.82 1.71 -0.12
N LEU A 208 -11.14 2.99 0.09
CA LEU A 208 -11.18 3.56 1.44
C LEU A 208 -12.23 2.89 2.37
N PRO A 209 -13.48 2.60 1.92
CA PRO A 209 -14.40 1.82 2.74
C PRO A 209 -13.84 0.45 3.16
N ALA A 210 -13.23 -0.29 2.22
CA ALA A 210 -12.59 -1.57 2.52
C ALA A 210 -11.40 -1.41 3.47
N PHE A 211 -10.60 -0.35 3.32
CA PHE A 211 -9.52 -0.02 4.23
C PHE A 211 -10.02 0.23 5.66
N ASN A 212 -11.09 1.00 5.82
CA ASN A 212 -11.69 1.26 7.13
C ASN A 212 -12.21 -0.03 7.78
N ASP A 213 -12.81 -0.94 7.00
CA ASP A 213 -13.25 -2.24 7.50
C ASP A 213 -12.04 -3.11 7.91
N SER A 214 -10.97 -3.09 7.12
CA SER A 214 -9.71 -3.77 7.42
C SER A 214 -9.08 -3.25 8.72
N LEU A 215 -9.05 -1.94 8.92
CA LEU A 215 -8.54 -1.29 10.12
C LEU A 215 -9.37 -1.70 11.36
N ARG A 216 -10.70 -1.71 11.25
CA ARG A 216 -11.59 -2.15 12.35
C ARG A 216 -11.35 -3.61 12.70
N TRP A 217 -11.21 -4.49 11.71
CA TRP A 217 -10.86 -5.89 11.95
C TRP A 217 -9.48 -6.04 12.60
N LEU A 218 -8.47 -5.30 12.11
CA LEU A 218 -7.10 -5.35 12.62
C LEU A 218 -7.03 -4.87 14.08
N ARG A 219 -7.82 -3.85 14.42
CA ARG A 219 -7.97 -3.37 15.80
C ARG A 219 -8.50 -4.45 16.74
N GLU A 220 -9.40 -5.31 16.27
CA GLU A 220 -9.97 -6.41 17.06
C GLU A 220 -8.99 -7.57 17.28
N GLN A 221 -7.91 -7.66 16.50
CA GLN A 221 -6.89 -8.70 16.65
C GLN A 221 -6.04 -8.52 17.93
N GLY A 222 -6.03 -7.34 18.53
CA GLY A 222 -5.41 -7.11 19.83
C GLY A 222 -3.89 -7.30 19.85
N HIS A 223 -3.19 -6.89 18.79
CA HIS A 223 -1.73 -6.84 18.79
C HIS A 223 -1.18 -5.81 19.78
N ASP A 224 -0.08 -6.14 20.44
CA ASP A 224 0.63 -5.29 21.39
C ASP A 224 1.63 -4.34 20.71
N ARG A 225 1.97 -4.59 19.44
CA ARG A 225 2.95 -3.80 18.69
C ARG A 225 2.84 -4.03 17.18
N PHE A 226 2.98 -2.95 16.40
CA PHE A 226 3.20 -3.05 14.96
C PHE A 226 4.59 -2.63 14.53
N LEU A 227 5.17 -3.44 13.66
CA LEU A 227 6.39 -3.19 12.92
C LEU A 227 5.96 -2.70 11.53
N THR A 228 6.09 -1.40 11.30
CA THR A 228 5.53 -0.68 10.15
C THR A 228 6.49 -0.68 8.96
N GLY A 229 5.97 -0.56 7.74
CA GLY A 229 6.74 -0.49 6.49
C GLY A 229 7.51 0.81 6.34
N HIS A 230 7.00 1.91 6.88
CA HIS A 230 7.74 3.16 7.07
C HIS A 230 7.65 3.64 8.51
N ARG A 231 8.51 4.60 8.88
CA ARG A 231 8.46 5.32 10.18
C ARG A 231 8.75 4.42 11.37
N GLU A 232 8.46 4.92 12.56
CA GLU A 232 8.66 4.22 13.83
C GLU A 232 7.60 3.13 14.05
N PRO A 233 7.96 2.02 14.75
CA PRO A 233 6.99 1.05 15.23
C PRO A 233 5.87 1.69 16.07
N VAL A 234 4.69 1.10 16.00
CA VAL A 234 3.52 1.53 16.80
C VAL A 234 3.43 0.68 18.05
N GLU A 235 3.63 1.28 19.22
CA GLU A 235 3.54 0.59 20.52
C GLU A 235 2.10 0.48 21.06
N SER A 236 1.16 1.29 20.53
CA SER A 236 -0.27 1.22 20.84
C SER A 236 -1.10 1.02 19.57
N PRO A 237 -1.12 -0.18 18.96
CA PRO A 237 -1.85 -0.45 17.71
C PRO A 237 -3.31 0.03 17.68
N ALA A 238 -4.10 -0.32 18.70
CA ALA A 238 -5.51 0.05 18.75
C ALA A 238 -5.72 1.57 18.80
N GLU A 239 -4.90 2.28 19.58
CA GLU A 239 -4.97 3.75 19.67
C GLU A 239 -4.60 4.41 18.34
N ARG A 240 -3.57 3.89 17.64
CA ARG A 240 -3.18 4.43 16.33
C ARG A 240 -4.28 4.21 15.29
N ILE A 241 -4.90 3.03 15.27
CA ILE A 241 -6.02 2.73 14.37
C ILE A 241 -7.21 3.65 14.66
N ASP A 242 -7.54 3.87 15.95
CA ASP A 242 -8.63 4.78 16.34
C ASP A 242 -8.39 6.20 15.81
N VAL A 243 -7.14 6.70 15.87
CA VAL A 243 -6.77 8.00 15.28
C VAL A 243 -6.96 8.01 13.75
N ILE A 244 -6.51 6.98 13.04
CA ILE A 244 -6.67 6.91 11.57
C ILE A 244 -8.15 6.91 11.18
N LEU A 245 -8.97 6.11 11.87
CA LEU A 245 -10.41 6.06 11.61
C LEU A 245 -11.09 7.40 11.89
N GLU A 246 -10.72 8.09 12.98
CA GLU A 246 -11.23 9.43 13.29
C GLU A 246 -10.84 10.47 12.23
N GLU A 247 -9.60 10.43 11.73
CA GLU A 247 -9.14 11.29 10.63
C GLU A 247 -9.93 11.02 9.34
N HIS A 248 -10.20 9.76 9.00
CA HIS A 248 -11.00 9.39 7.84
C HIS A 248 -12.47 9.82 7.98
N ASP A 249 -13.05 9.69 9.16
CA ASP A 249 -14.41 10.14 9.44
C ASP A 249 -14.49 11.67 9.31
N GLN A 250 -13.56 12.41 9.91
CA GLN A 250 -13.48 13.86 9.80
C GLN A 250 -13.37 14.31 8.33
N ARG A 251 -12.48 13.68 7.55
CA ARG A 251 -12.31 14.00 6.13
C ARG A 251 -13.57 13.66 5.31
N SER A 252 -14.28 12.59 5.65
CA SER A 252 -15.54 12.25 4.99
C SER A 252 -16.61 13.30 5.22
N GLU A 253 -16.67 13.88 6.44
CA GLU A 253 -17.56 15.01 6.72
C GLU A 253 -17.17 16.27 5.94
N GLU A 254 -15.87 16.60 5.82
CA GLU A 254 -15.40 17.71 4.96
C GLU A 254 -15.86 17.54 3.50
N VAL A 255 -15.76 16.32 2.96
CA VAL A 255 -16.22 16.02 1.60
C VAL A 255 -17.74 16.12 1.50
N ALA A 256 -18.50 15.70 2.52
CA ALA A 256 -19.94 15.85 2.54
C ALA A 256 -20.35 17.34 2.50
N ASP A 257 -19.65 18.19 3.25
CA ASP A 257 -19.86 19.65 3.24
C ASP A 257 -19.59 20.23 1.85
N ILE A 258 -18.50 19.82 1.16
CA ILE A 258 -18.21 20.25 -0.22
C ILE A 258 -19.34 19.85 -1.18
N VAL A 259 -19.84 18.61 -1.10
CA VAL A 259 -20.93 18.13 -1.96
C VAL A 259 -22.25 18.84 -1.64
N SER A 260 -22.42 19.36 -0.41
CA SER A 260 -23.62 20.08 0.00
C SER A 260 -23.79 21.45 -0.68
N GLU A 261 -22.69 22.06 -1.14
CA GLU A 261 -22.71 23.35 -1.84
C GLU A 261 -23.26 23.25 -3.26
N GLY A 262 -23.24 22.04 -3.84
CA GLY A 262 -23.78 21.76 -5.16
C GLY A 262 -23.24 20.46 -5.77
N ALA A 263 -23.85 20.04 -6.87
CA ALA A 263 -23.41 18.88 -7.62
C ALA A 263 -21.95 19.08 -8.09
N THR A 264 -21.06 18.16 -7.72
CA THR A 264 -19.60 18.35 -7.81
C THR A 264 -18.90 17.15 -8.45
N THR A 265 -17.73 17.36 -9.05
CA THR A 265 -16.88 16.28 -9.58
C THR A 265 -15.79 15.88 -8.58
N PRO A 266 -15.19 14.68 -8.67
CA PRO A 266 -14.05 14.34 -7.82
C PRO A 266 -12.86 15.32 -7.94
N ALA A 267 -12.63 15.90 -9.12
CA ALA A 267 -11.62 16.94 -9.31
C ALA A 267 -11.92 18.22 -8.52
N ASP A 268 -13.20 18.62 -8.48
CA ASP A 268 -13.65 19.77 -7.68
C ASP A 268 -13.46 19.49 -6.18
N VAL A 269 -13.81 18.27 -5.72
CA VAL A 269 -13.59 17.84 -4.32
C VAL A 269 -12.10 17.89 -3.96
N MET A 270 -11.23 17.29 -4.78
CA MET A 270 -9.79 17.32 -4.56
C MET A 270 -9.25 18.76 -4.49
N THR A 271 -9.70 19.64 -5.39
CA THR A 271 -9.29 21.05 -5.40
C THR A 271 -9.77 21.79 -4.16
N ALA A 272 -10.99 21.51 -3.68
CA ALA A 272 -11.51 22.12 -2.46
C ALA A 272 -10.77 21.66 -1.20
N LEU A 273 -10.37 20.38 -1.13
CA LEU A 273 -9.64 19.83 0.01
C LEU A 273 -8.19 20.31 0.09
N PHE A 274 -7.50 20.42 -1.05
CA PHE A 274 -6.04 20.56 -1.07
C PHE A 274 -5.53 21.78 -1.85
N GLY A 275 -6.40 22.49 -2.59
CA GLY A 275 -5.99 23.56 -3.49
C GLY A 275 -5.17 23.05 -4.68
N ASP A 276 -4.23 23.87 -5.12
CA ASP A 276 -3.32 23.51 -6.22
C ASP A 276 -2.23 22.55 -5.74
N LEU A 277 -2.40 21.26 -6.03
CA LEU A 277 -1.40 20.22 -5.78
C LEU A 277 -0.35 20.17 -6.91
N PRO A 278 0.91 19.84 -6.60
CA PRO A 278 1.88 19.48 -7.63
C PRO A 278 1.43 18.20 -8.36
N ALA A 279 1.80 18.05 -9.63
CA ALA A 279 1.41 16.89 -10.44
C ALA A 279 1.82 15.54 -9.82
N THR A 280 2.90 15.52 -9.03
CA THR A 280 3.38 14.34 -8.30
C THR A 280 2.46 13.87 -7.17
N GLU A 281 1.60 14.75 -6.63
CA GLU A 281 0.67 14.43 -5.53
C GLU A 281 -0.77 14.30 -6.02
N TYR A 282 -1.01 14.53 -7.31
CA TYR A 282 -2.34 14.56 -7.90
C TYR A 282 -3.05 13.19 -7.82
N PHE A 283 -2.30 12.09 -7.98
CA PHE A 283 -2.85 10.75 -7.84
C PHE A 283 -3.29 10.46 -6.40
N SER A 284 -2.49 10.88 -5.41
CA SER A 284 -2.82 10.78 -3.99
C SER A 284 -4.05 11.62 -3.64
N GLY A 285 -4.08 12.88 -4.09
CA GLY A 285 -5.23 13.78 -3.87
C GLY A 285 -6.52 13.28 -4.54
N MET A 286 -6.42 12.70 -5.74
CA MET A 286 -7.57 12.08 -6.40
C MET A 286 -8.03 10.82 -5.67
N SER A 287 -7.11 10.06 -5.08
CA SER A 287 -7.43 8.88 -4.27
C SER A 287 -8.17 9.26 -2.99
N GLU A 288 -7.74 10.33 -2.30
CA GLU A 288 -8.47 10.91 -1.16
C GLU A 288 -9.89 11.33 -1.57
N ALA A 289 -10.01 12.17 -2.60
CA ALA A 289 -11.30 12.70 -3.02
C ALA A 289 -12.29 11.60 -3.42
N VAL A 290 -11.85 10.63 -4.24
CA VAL A 290 -12.70 9.51 -4.66
C VAL A 290 -12.96 8.55 -3.50
N GLY A 291 -11.98 8.28 -2.64
CA GLY A 291 -12.12 7.40 -1.49
C GLY A 291 -13.20 7.88 -0.52
N HIS A 292 -13.17 9.16 -0.17
CA HIS A 292 -14.19 9.74 0.71
C HIS A 292 -15.57 9.84 0.03
N LEU A 293 -15.64 10.10 -1.29
CA LEU A 293 -16.89 9.98 -2.04
C LEU A 293 -17.43 8.55 -2.04
N ASP A 294 -16.57 7.53 -2.08
CA ASP A 294 -16.97 6.12 -1.98
C ASP A 294 -17.52 5.78 -0.59
N VAL A 295 -16.95 6.34 0.49
CA VAL A 295 -17.49 6.22 1.87
C VAL A 295 -18.90 6.79 1.93
N LEU A 296 -19.08 8.03 1.48
CA LEU A 296 -20.39 8.68 1.49
C LEU A 296 -21.41 7.96 0.59
N GLU A 297 -20.98 7.38 -0.53
CA GLU A 297 -21.85 6.60 -1.41
C GLU A 297 -22.24 5.27 -0.77
N ALA A 298 -21.33 4.60 -0.06
CA ALA A 298 -21.61 3.38 0.71
C ALA A 298 -22.62 3.64 1.83
N ASP A 299 -22.54 4.80 2.47
CA ASP A 299 -23.48 5.24 3.52
C ASP A 299 -24.82 5.77 2.97
N GLY A 300 -24.97 5.85 1.64
CA GLY A 300 -26.18 6.38 0.99
C GLY A 300 -26.36 7.88 1.15
N ARG A 301 -25.33 8.62 1.57
CA ARG A 301 -25.35 10.08 1.79
C ARG A 301 -25.19 10.87 0.49
N VAL A 302 -24.53 10.29 -0.50
CA VAL A 302 -24.39 10.87 -1.84
C VAL A 302 -24.86 9.89 -2.91
N LYS A 303 -25.11 10.43 -4.10
CA LYS A 303 -25.41 9.66 -5.31
C LYS A 303 -24.46 10.07 -6.44
N LYS A 304 -23.86 9.08 -7.08
CA LYS A 304 -23.09 9.25 -8.31
C LYS A 304 -23.99 9.19 -9.54
N ARG A 305 -23.77 10.11 -10.49
CA ARG A 305 -24.33 10.04 -11.86
C ARG A 305 -23.30 10.43 -12.91
N ALA A 306 -23.51 9.97 -14.14
CA ALA A 306 -22.76 10.43 -15.29
C ALA A 306 -23.47 11.63 -15.92
N SER A 307 -22.75 12.73 -16.14
CA SER A 307 -23.27 13.94 -16.80
C SER A 307 -22.19 14.53 -17.69
N GLY A 308 -22.46 14.69 -18.98
CA GLY A 308 -21.47 15.27 -19.92
C GLY A 308 -20.16 14.49 -20.06
N GLY A 309 -20.15 13.19 -19.74
CA GLY A 309 -18.95 12.34 -19.78
C GLY A 309 -18.17 12.25 -18.46
N VAL A 310 -18.51 13.07 -17.47
CA VAL A 310 -17.86 13.06 -16.15
C VAL A 310 -18.78 12.49 -15.06
N PHE A 311 -18.17 12.08 -13.95
CA PHE A 311 -18.84 11.71 -12.72
C PHE A 311 -19.21 12.95 -11.94
N VAL A 312 -20.47 13.01 -11.52
CA VAL A 312 -21.01 14.07 -10.67
C VAL A 312 -21.66 13.43 -9.47
N TYR A 313 -21.37 13.97 -8.29
CA TYR A 313 -21.90 13.55 -7.00
C TYR A 313 -22.82 14.65 -6.44
N GLU A 314 -23.93 14.23 -5.84
CA GLU A 314 -24.92 15.10 -5.19
C GLU A 314 -25.43 14.44 -3.90
N LEU A 315 -25.79 15.23 -2.88
CA LEU A 315 -26.39 14.70 -1.65
C LEU A 315 -27.74 14.01 -1.94
N GLN A 316 -28.05 12.99 -1.15
CA GLN A 316 -29.37 12.33 -1.16
C GLN A 316 -30.36 12.96 -0.18
#